data_AF-A0A9X7R7R9-F1
#
_entry.id   AF-A0A9X7R7R9-F1
#
_cell.length_a   1.000
_cell.length_b   1.000
_cell.length_c   1.000
_cell.angle_alpha   90.00
_cell.angle_beta   90.00
_cell.angle_gamma   90.00
#
_symmetry.space_group_name_H-M   'P 1'
#
loop_
_entity.id
_entity.type
_entity.pdbx_description
1 polymer ?
#
loop_
_entity_poly.entity_id
_entity_poly.type
_entity_poly.pdbx_seq_one_letter_code
_entity_poly.pdbx_strand_id
1 'polypeptide(L)'
;MGYGGQRDPREYRRIMAEVFFDPCRRRNGVRPCAGQGFSVDMKIECSKLIRGYPLGTRVYLDVVETDKEGGQSFLYSSYKWAHEVVE
;
A
#
# COMPACT_ATOMS: atom_id res chain seq x y z
N MET A 1 -21.97 6.69 -11.04
CA MET A 1 -20.77 7.52 -10.84
C MET A 1 -19.56 6.59 -10.78
N GLY A 2 -18.88 6.39 -11.90
CA GLY A 2 -17.73 5.50 -11.98
C GLY A 2 -16.49 6.25 -11.53
N TYR A 3 -16.07 6.08 -10.27
CA TYR A 3 -14.73 6.49 -9.82
C TYR A 3 -13.70 5.50 -10.36
N GLY A 4 -13.60 5.42 -11.68
CA GLY A 4 -12.64 4.59 -12.39
C GLY A 4 -11.65 5.51 -13.08
N GLY A 5 -10.92 6.32 -12.29
CA GLY A 5 -9.71 6.94 -12.81
C GLY A 5 -8.82 5.80 -13.29
N GLN A 6 -8.72 5.62 -14.60
CA GLN A 6 -7.74 4.73 -15.22
C GLN A 6 -6.38 5.32 -14.88
N ARG A 7 -5.84 4.97 -13.71
CA ARG A 7 -4.43 5.22 -13.43
C ARG A 7 -3.64 4.31 -14.34
N ASP A 8 -2.76 4.91 -15.13
CA ASP A 8 -1.91 4.16 -16.03
C ASP A 8 -1.13 3.09 -15.25
N PRO A 9 -1.13 1.83 -15.71
CA PRO A 9 -0.37 0.77 -15.07
C PRO A 9 1.13 1.05 -14.98
N ARG A 10 1.64 2.01 -15.77
CA ARG A 10 3.04 2.42 -15.82
C ARG A 10 3.47 3.29 -14.63
N GLU A 11 2.53 3.91 -13.94
CA GLU A 11 2.78 4.73 -12.75
C GLU A 11 2.94 3.87 -11.49
N TYR A 12 2.52 2.61 -11.56
CA TYR A 12 2.67 1.70 -10.45
C TYR A 12 4.11 1.21 -10.35
N ARG A 13 4.64 1.30 -9.14
CA ARG A 13 5.96 0.81 -8.75
C ARG A 13 5.78 -0.39 -7.84
N ARG A 14 6.35 -1.52 -8.24
CA ARG A 14 6.42 -2.70 -7.40
C ARG A 14 7.36 -2.45 -6.23
N ILE A 15 6.83 -2.57 -5.01
CA ILE A 15 7.61 -2.42 -3.78
C ILE A 15 7.34 -3.56 -2.81
N MET A 16 8.28 -3.77 -1.91
CA MET A 16 8.05 -4.58 -0.73
C MET A 16 7.36 -3.74 0.36
N ALA A 17 6.29 -4.26 0.92
CA ALA A 17 5.59 -3.67 2.04
C ALA A 17 5.42 -4.69 3.17
N GLU A 18 5.21 -4.20 4.38
CA GLU A 18 5.02 -5.01 5.57
C GLU A 18 3.67 -4.67 6.21
N VAL A 19 2.99 -5.70 6.69
CA VAL A 19 1.76 -5.55 7.47
C VAL A 19 2.13 -5.16 8.89
N PHE A 20 1.66 -3.99 9.33
CA PHE A 20 1.88 -3.47 10.67
C PHE A 20 0.55 -3.22 11.37
N PHE A 21 0.56 -3.24 12.70
CA PHE A 21 -0.63 -2.89 13.47
C PHE A 21 -0.63 -1.38 13.71
N ASP A 22 -1.67 -0.67 13.26
CA ASP A 22 -1.87 0.75 13.56
C ASP A 22 -2.66 0.85 14.88
N PRO A 23 -2.01 1.19 16.00
CA PRO A 23 -2.68 1.24 17.31
C PRO A 23 -3.72 2.37 17.38
N CYS A 24 -3.53 3.46 16.63
CA CYS A 24 -4.46 4.59 16.59
C CYS A 24 -5.80 4.22 15.96
N ARG A 25 -5.81 3.37 14.93
CA ARG A 25 -7.01 2.90 14.25
C ARG A 25 -7.48 1.52 14.72
N ARG A 26 -6.69 0.84 15.58
CA ARG A 26 -6.92 -0.55 16.02
C ARG A 26 -7.14 -1.51 14.85
N ARG A 27 -6.38 -1.33 13.78
CA ARG A 27 -6.50 -2.10 12.53
C ARG A 27 -5.14 -2.34 11.92
N ASN A 28 -5.03 -3.41 11.16
CA ASN A 28 -3.83 -3.72 10.39
C ASN A 28 -3.70 -2.71 9.25
N GLY A 29 -2.57 -2.02 9.23
CA GLY A 29 -2.11 -1.17 8.15
C GLY A 29 -1.03 -1.88 7.34
N VAL A 30 -0.68 -1.29 6.21
CA VAL A 30 0.44 -1.74 5.39
C VAL A 30 1.34 -0.53 5.16
N ARG A 31 2.63 -0.74 5.34
CA ARG A 31 3.66 0.29 5.19
C ARG A 31 4.77 -0.20 4.26
N PRO A 32 5.41 0.67 3.49
CA PRO A 32 6.52 0.26 2.63
C PRO A 32 7.72 -0.16 3.50
N CYS A 33 8.49 -1.15 3.03
CA CYS A 33 9.75 -1.50 3.67
C CYS A 33 10.82 -0.44 3.38
N ALA A 34 11.79 -0.31 4.28
CA ALA A 34 12.93 0.57 4.07
C ALA A 34 13.70 0.20 2.79
N GLY A 35 14.12 1.20 2.03
CA GLY A 35 14.90 1.00 0.79
C GLY A 35 14.07 0.87 -0.50
N GLN A 36 12.74 0.98 -0.43
CA GLN A 36 11.86 0.92 -1.61
C GLN A 36 11.66 2.28 -2.32
N GLY A 37 12.33 3.33 -1.83
CA GLY A 37 12.18 4.70 -2.34
C GLY A 37 11.02 5.48 -1.74
N PHE A 38 10.29 4.90 -0.78
CA PHE A 38 9.21 5.54 -0.05
C PHE A 38 9.48 5.53 1.46
N SER A 39 8.90 6.48 2.18
CA SER A 39 9.02 6.56 3.64
C SER A 39 8.24 5.44 4.31
N VAL A 40 8.86 4.73 5.25
CA VAL A 40 8.22 3.63 6.03
C VAL A 40 7.06 4.10 6.91
N ASP A 41 6.92 5.41 7.10
CA ASP A 41 5.80 6.04 7.81
C ASP A 41 4.60 6.30 6.88
N MET A 42 4.77 6.22 5.55
CA MET A 42 3.68 6.39 4.60
C MET A 42 2.66 5.26 4.70
N LYS A 43 1.39 5.64 4.63
CA LYS A 43 0.29 4.68 4.62
C LYS A 43 0.05 4.17 3.20
N ILE A 44 -0.03 2.84 3.08
CA ILE A 44 -0.46 2.18 1.86
C ILE A 44 -1.95 1.84 1.95
N GLU A 45 -2.73 2.47 1.08
CA GLU A 45 -4.11 2.12 0.78
C GLU A 45 -4.12 0.87 -0.11
N CYS A 46 -4.33 -0.28 0.52
CA CYS A 46 -4.37 -1.59 -0.13
C CYS A 46 -5.71 -2.30 0.16
N SER A 47 -5.91 -3.40 -0.56
CA SER A 47 -7.08 -4.26 -0.36
C SER A 47 -7.14 -4.83 1.06
N LYS A 48 -8.37 -5.06 1.55
CA LYS A 48 -8.62 -5.65 2.89
C LYS A 48 -7.97 -7.03 3.04
N LEU A 49 -7.75 -7.75 1.94
CA LEU A 49 -7.13 -9.07 1.94
C LEU A 49 -5.69 -9.01 2.48
N ILE A 50 -4.90 -8.03 2.04
CA ILE A 50 -3.51 -7.85 2.51
C ILE A 50 -3.49 -7.42 3.98
N ARG A 51 -4.41 -6.54 4.38
CA ARG A 51 -4.58 -6.14 5.79
C ARG A 51 -5.00 -7.32 6.69
N GLY A 52 -5.53 -8.40 6.12
CA GLY A 52 -5.89 -9.62 6.84
C GLY A 52 -4.71 -10.52 7.18
N TYR A 53 -3.52 -10.29 6.58
CA TYR A 53 -2.35 -11.10 6.87
C TYR A 53 -1.81 -10.85 8.30
N PRO A 54 -1.05 -11.82 8.85
CA PRO A 54 -0.37 -11.66 10.13
C PRO A 54 0.54 -10.43 10.17
N LEU A 55 0.70 -9.85 11.35
CA LEU A 55 1.65 -8.75 11.56
C LEU A 55 3.07 -9.21 11.26
N GLY A 56 3.86 -8.37 10.59
CA GLY A 56 5.21 -8.70 10.13
C GLY A 56 5.27 -9.44 8.80
N THR A 57 4.13 -9.83 8.23
CA THR A 57 4.08 -10.42 6.89
C THR A 57 4.57 -9.40 5.87
N ARG A 58 5.51 -9.81 5.01
CA ARG A 58 5.98 -8.99 3.91
C ARG A 58 5.27 -9.38 2.63
N VAL A 59 4.93 -8.39 1.83
CA VAL A 59 4.20 -8.56 0.59
C VAL A 59 4.80 -7.67 -0.48
N TYR A 60 5.02 -8.20 -1.67
CA TYR A 60 5.27 -7.41 -2.86
C TYR A 60 3.93 -6.97 -3.44
N LEU A 61 3.78 -5.67 -3.63
CA LEU A 61 2.63 -5.11 -4.31
C LEU A 61 3.00 -3.88 -5.11
N ASP A 62 2.20 -3.63 -6.12
CA ASP A 62 2.29 -2.48 -6.99
C ASP A 62 1.57 -1.29 -6.36
N VAL A 63 2.32 -0.23 -6.08
CA VAL A 63 1.80 1.02 -5.51
C VAL A 63 2.06 2.19 -6.43
N VAL A 64 1.18 3.17 -6.40
CA VAL A 64 1.40 4.47 -7.04
C VAL A 64 1.36 5.53 -5.96
N GLU A 65 2.29 6.48 -6.03
CA GLU A 65 2.26 7.64 -5.17
C GLU A 65 1.03 8.48 -5.49
N THR A 66 0.30 8.87 -4.46
CA THR A 66 -0.85 9.76 -4.60
C THR A 66 -0.68 10.87 -3.60
N ASP A 67 -0.35 12.04 -4.13
CA ASP A 67 -0.55 13.29 -3.42
C ASP A 67 -2.04 13.57 -3.30
N LYS A 68 -2.44 14.02 -2.12
CA LYS A 68 -3.74 14.62 -1.92
C LYS A 68 -3.50 16.12 -1.89
N GLU A 69 -4.16 16.87 -2.78
CA GLU A 69 -4.10 18.33 -2.75
C GLU A 69 -4.55 18.82 -1.36
N GLY A 70 -3.61 19.36 -0.57
CA GLY A 70 -3.82 19.79 0.82
C GLY A 70 -3.69 18.72 1.92
N GLY A 71 -3.14 17.52 1.63
CA GLY A 71 -2.97 16.44 2.61
C GLY A 71 -1.60 15.75 2.58
N GLN A 72 -1.43 14.73 3.42
CA GLN A 72 -0.25 13.86 3.39
C GLN A 72 -0.28 12.95 2.17
N SER A 73 0.85 12.84 1.47
CA SER A 73 1.05 11.89 0.39
C SER A 73 0.88 10.46 0.91
N PHE A 74 0.14 9.65 0.17
CA PHE A 74 -0.11 8.25 0.51
C PHE A 74 0.13 7.37 -0.70
N LEU A 75 0.42 6.10 -0.45
CA LEU A 75 0.61 5.13 -1.50
C LEU A 75 -0.71 4.41 -1.74
N TYR A 76 -1.11 4.30 -2.99
CA TYR A 76 -2.32 3.58 -3.37
C TYR A 76 -1.96 2.31 -4.13
N SER A 77 -2.53 1.19 -3.74
CA SER A 77 -2.45 -0.07 -4.46
C SER A 77 -3.83 -0.50 -4.92
N SER A 78 -3.95 -0.80 -6.22
CA SER A 78 -5.20 -1.32 -6.75
C SER A 78 -5.39 -2.78 -6.34
N TYR A 79 -6.60 -3.14 -5.92
CA TYR A 79 -6.99 -4.52 -5.62
C TYR A 79 -6.91 -5.48 -6.84
N LYS A 80 -6.76 -4.93 -8.05
CA LYS A 80 -6.62 -5.69 -9.30
C LYS A 80 -5.20 -6.21 -9.51
N TRP A 81 -4.21 -5.62 -8.86
CA TRP A 81 -2.82 -6.05 -8.99
C TRP A 81 -2.60 -7.33 -8.19
N ALA A 82 -1.81 -8.24 -8.76
CA ALA A 82 -1.35 -9.41 -8.05
C ALA A 82 -0.37 -8.98 -6.96
N HIS A 83 -0.60 -9.42 -5.74
CA HIS A 83 0.34 -9.29 -4.63
C HIS A 83 0.99 -10.64 -4.34
N GLU A 84 2.25 -10.61 -3.95
CA GLU A 84 3.03 -11.81 -3.64
C GLU A 84 3.46 -11.75 -2.18
N VAL A 85 3.14 -12.78 -1.40
CA VAL A 85 3.49 -12.84 0.02
C VAL A 85 4.87 -13.46 0.15
N VAL A 86 5.74 -12.80 0.91
CA VAL A 86 7.08 -13.25 1.26
C VAL A 86 7.06 -13.53 2.75
N GLU A 87 6.98 -14.81 3.11
CA GLU A 87 7.04 -15.30 4.49
C GLU A 87 8.47 -15.28 5.04
#